data_AF-A0A6L2P867-F1
#
_entry.id   AF-A0A6L2P867-F1
#
_cell.length_a   1.000
_cell.length_b   1.000
_cell.length_c   1.000
_cell.angle_alpha   90.00
_cell.angle_beta   90.00
_cell.angle_gamma   90.00
#
_symmetry.space_group_name_H-M   'P 1'
#
loop_
_entity.id
_entity.type
_entity.pdbx_description
1 polymer ?
#
loop_
_entity_poly.entity_id
_entity_poly.type
_entity_poly.pdbx_seq_one_letter_code
_entity_poly.pdbx_strand_id
1 'polypeptide(L)'
;ELKVGTEGEVFNRIMVHESFPQLKLIFEEYKNVSGRTIVQALEAELSGELLEAMLAIECVQSPPAFFAKQLHKAMLGGGTDDGTLIRIIVSRSEIDLGNIKQEYERLYDRTLESAVR
;
A
#
# COMPACT_ATOMS: atom_id res chain seq x y z
N GLU A 1 -16.97 -2.60 -22.99
CA GLU A 1 -15.80 -3.28 -23.60
C GLU A 1 -14.57 -2.82 -22.84
N LEU A 2 -13.87 -3.73 -22.16
CA LEU A 2 -12.62 -3.44 -21.43
C LEU A 2 -11.49 -3.31 -22.47
N LYS A 3 -10.97 -2.10 -22.65
CA LYS A 3 -9.85 -1.84 -23.56
C LYS A 3 -8.55 -2.19 -22.85
N VAL A 4 -8.16 -3.46 -22.98
CA VAL A 4 -6.87 -3.99 -22.54
C VAL A 4 -5.75 -3.12 -23.14
N GLY A 5 -5.05 -2.38 -22.28
CA GLY A 5 -3.92 -1.53 -22.63
C GLY A 5 -4.10 -0.02 -22.42
N THR A 6 -5.32 0.51 -22.27
CA THR A 6 -5.52 1.97 -22.10
C THR A 6 -5.61 2.41 -20.63
N GLU A 7 -6.02 1.51 -19.73
CA GLU A 7 -6.30 1.86 -18.33
C GLU A 7 -5.01 2.05 -17.51
N GLY A 8 -3.96 1.26 -17.79
CA GLY A 8 -2.65 1.40 -17.14
C GLY A 8 -1.98 2.76 -17.38
N GLU A 9 -2.09 3.31 -18.59
CA GLU A 9 -1.57 4.65 -18.90
C GLU A 9 -2.35 5.75 -18.17
N VAL A 10 -3.66 5.57 -17.99
CA VAL A 10 -4.50 6.52 -17.24
C VAL A 10 -4.14 6.48 -15.76
N PHE A 11 -3.95 5.29 -15.16
CA PHE A 11 -3.46 5.17 -13.79
C PHE A 11 -2.12 5.87 -13.62
N ASN A 12 -1.17 5.61 -14.52
CA ASN A 12 0.15 6.25 -14.47
C ASN A 12 0.04 7.78 -14.54
N ARG A 13 -0.74 8.29 -15.50
CA ARG A 13 -0.94 9.74 -15.67
C ARG A 13 -1.50 10.38 -14.40
N ILE A 14 -2.52 9.79 -13.80
CA ILE A 14 -3.18 10.34 -12.60
C ILE A 14 -2.27 10.19 -11.37
N MET A 15 -1.77 8.98 -11.10
CA MET A 15 -1.06 8.68 -9.87
C MET A 15 0.30 9.40 -9.74
N VAL A 16 0.96 9.69 -10.86
CA VAL A 16 2.29 10.33 -10.85
C VAL A 16 2.21 11.86 -10.87
N HIS A 17 1.10 12.46 -11.32
CA HIS A 17 1.01 13.92 -11.51
C HIS A 17 0.10 14.62 -10.50
N GLU A 18 -0.89 13.93 -9.93
CA GLU A 18 -1.81 14.55 -8.98
C GLU A 18 -1.21 14.63 -7.57
N SER A 19 -1.61 15.65 -6.80
CA SER A 19 -1.18 15.79 -5.41
C SER A 19 -1.84 14.75 -4.50
N PHE A 20 -1.22 14.46 -3.35
CA PHE A 20 -1.75 13.48 -2.40
C PHE A 20 -3.20 13.78 -1.93
N PRO A 21 -3.59 15.04 -1.65
CA PRO A 21 -4.98 15.36 -1.35
C PRO A 21 -5.94 15.05 -2.51
N GLN A 22 -5.54 15.34 -3.75
CA GLN A 22 -6.35 15.02 -4.94
C GLN A 22 -6.47 13.51 -5.12
N LEU A 23 -5.36 12.77 -5.01
CA LEU A 23 -5.37 11.31 -5.11
C LEU A 23 -6.30 10.67 -4.09
N LYS A 24 -6.31 11.19 -2.85
CA LYS A 24 -7.22 10.70 -1.82
C LYS A 24 -8.69 10.85 -2.23
N LEU A 25 -9.08 12.04 -2.72
CA LEU A 25 -10.44 12.29 -3.21
C LEU A 25 -10.78 11.42 -4.43
N ILE A 26 -9.83 11.26 -5.35
CA ILE A 26 -10.00 10.41 -6.54
C ILE A 26 -10.23 8.96 -6.13
N PHE A 27 -9.49 8.45 -5.16
CA PHE A 27 -9.62 7.05 -4.71
C PHE A 27 -10.95 6.80 -4.00
N GLU A 28 -11.39 7.75 -3.17
CA GLU A 28 -12.70 7.72 -2.53
C GLU A 28 -13.83 7.73 -3.58
N GLU A 29 -13.76 8.65 -4.55
CA GLU A 29 -14.79 8.76 -5.58
C GLU A 29 -14.77 7.59 -6.57
N TYR A 30 -13.59 7.06 -6.91
CA TYR A 30 -13.46 5.85 -7.70
C TYR A 30 -14.21 4.68 -7.04
N LYS A 31 -14.09 4.53 -5.73
CA LYS A 31 -14.82 3.50 -4.98
C LYS A 31 -16.32 3.74 -5.00
N ASN A 32 -16.78 4.99 -4.85
CA ASN A 32 -18.20 5.33 -4.88
C ASN A 32 -18.86 5.00 -6.22
N VAL A 33 -18.18 5.31 -7.33
CA VAL A 33 -18.73 5.14 -8.69
C VAL A 33 -18.58 3.70 -9.20
N SER A 34 -17.43 3.06 -8.96
CA SER A 34 -17.14 1.73 -9.52
C SER A 34 -17.50 0.56 -8.59
N GLY A 35 -17.64 0.82 -7.29
CA GLY A 35 -17.79 -0.21 -6.27
C GLY A 35 -16.50 -1.00 -5.95
N ARG A 36 -15.37 -0.67 -6.60
CA ARG A 36 -14.06 -1.31 -6.39
C ARG A 36 -13.07 -0.31 -5.80
N THR A 37 -12.15 -0.77 -4.96
CA THR A 37 -11.05 0.10 -4.52
C THR A 37 -10.05 0.29 -5.66
N ILE A 38 -9.28 1.38 -5.61
CA ILE A 38 -8.22 1.62 -6.59
C ILE A 38 -7.18 0.49 -6.58
N VAL A 39 -6.89 -0.08 -5.41
CA VAL A 39 -5.98 -1.23 -5.24
C VAL A 39 -6.47 -2.43 -6.03
N GLN A 40 -7.75 -2.79 -5.87
CA GLN A 40 -8.35 -3.90 -6.61
C GLN A 40 -8.31 -3.68 -8.12
N ALA A 41 -8.47 -2.43 -8.56
CA ALA A 41 -8.39 -2.08 -9.98
C ALA A 41 -6.95 -2.20 -10.51
N LEU A 42 -5.96 -1.72 -9.75
CA LEU A 42 -4.55 -1.85 -10.11
C LEU A 42 -4.13 -3.32 -10.20
N GLU A 43 -4.50 -4.14 -9.22
CA GLU A 43 -4.17 -5.57 -9.19
C GLU A 43 -4.82 -6.37 -10.33
N ALA A 44 -5.96 -5.89 -10.85
CA ALA A 44 -6.64 -6.51 -11.99
C ALA A 44 -5.99 -6.16 -13.34
N GLU A 45 -5.40 -4.97 -13.46
CA GLU A 45 -4.93 -4.41 -14.74
C GLU A 45 -3.40 -4.40 -14.89
N LEU A 46 -2.66 -4.38 -13.78
CA LEU A 46 -1.21 -4.24 -13.76
C LEU A 46 -0.54 -5.46 -13.12
N SER A 47 0.76 -5.61 -13.39
CA SER A 47 1.57 -6.66 -12.80
C SER A 47 3.04 -6.22 -12.67
N GLY A 48 3.83 -7.02 -11.95
CA GLY A 48 5.27 -6.79 -11.78
C GLY A 48 5.61 -5.47 -11.08
N GLU A 49 6.75 -4.89 -11.45
CA GLU A 49 7.31 -3.70 -10.78
C GLU A 49 6.40 -2.46 -10.87
N LEU A 50 5.64 -2.31 -11.96
CA LEU A 50 4.73 -1.20 -12.13
C LEU A 50 3.57 -1.28 -11.13
N LEU A 51 3.01 -2.48 -10.91
CA LEU A 51 1.98 -2.68 -9.90
C LEU A 51 2.52 -2.36 -8.51
N GLU A 52 3.69 -2.88 -8.15
CA GLU A 52 4.32 -2.61 -6.84
C GLU A 52 4.56 -1.11 -6.61
N ALA A 53 5.00 -0.38 -7.64
CA ALA A 53 5.18 1.08 -7.56
C ALA A 53 3.85 1.82 -7.39
N MET A 54 2.79 1.43 -8.12
CA MET A 54 1.47 2.06 -8.02
C MET A 54 0.78 1.74 -6.68
N LEU A 55 0.94 0.52 -6.15
CA LEU A 55 0.45 0.16 -4.83
C LEU A 55 1.16 0.92 -3.71
N ALA A 56 2.43 1.29 -3.89
CA ALA A 56 3.11 2.16 -2.94
C ALA A 56 2.44 3.54 -2.82
N ILE A 57 1.80 4.02 -3.89
CA ILE A 57 1.03 5.27 -3.88
C ILE A 57 -0.26 5.13 -3.07
N GLU A 58 -0.74 3.91 -2.76
CA GLU A 58 -1.85 3.69 -1.81
C GLU A 58 -1.54 4.30 -0.42
N CYS A 59 -0.26 4.49 -0.07
CA CYS A 59 0.13 5.14 1.19
C CYS A 59 -0.51 6.52 1.40
N VAL A 60 -0.99 7.20 0.34
CA VAL A 60 -1.76 8.46 0.47
C VAL A 60 -3.05 8.30 1.29
N GLN A 61 -3.65 7.10 1.31
CA GLN A 61 -4.87 6.84 2.07
C GLN A 61 -4.57 6.60 3.55
N SER A 62 -3.53 5.81 3.83
CA SER A 62 -3.06 5.52 5.18
C SER A 62 -1.60 5.08 5.17
N PRO A 63 -0.64 5.97 5.50
CA PRO A 63 0.76 5.60 5.62
C PRO A 63 0.99 4.48 6.66
N PRO A 64 0.34 4.49 7.84
CA PRO A 64 0.50 3.41 8.81
C PRO A 64 0.08 2.04 8.27
N ALA A 65 -1.03 1.97 7.54
CA ALA A 65 -1.51 0.71 6.95
C ALA A 65 -0.56 0.21 5.87
N PHE A 66 -0.03 1.12 5.05
CA PHE A 66 0.98 0.77 4.05
C PHE A 66 2.22 0.13 4.71
N PHE A 67 2.80 0.77 5.72
CA PHE A 67 3.97 0.21 6.41
C PHE A 67 3.65 -1.09 7.15
N ALA A 68 2.47 -1.23 7.74
CA ALA A 68 2.03 -2.48 8.35
C ALA A 68 1.97 -3.64 7.33
N LYS A 69 1.41 -3.40 6.13
CA LYS A 69 1.42 -4.37 5.03
C LYS A 69 2.84 -4.73 4.57
N GLN A 70 3.72 -3.74 4.44
CA GLN A 70 5.11 -3.98 4.03
C GLN A 70 5.89 -4.78 5.09
N LEU A 71 5.68 -4.51 6.37
CA LEU A 71 6.25 -5.29 7.47
C LEU A 71 5.75 -6.73 7.44
N HIS A 72 4.45 -6.94 7.22
CA HIS A 72 3.90 -8.29 7.11
C HIS A 72 4.49 -9.05 5.91
N LYS A 73 4.53 -8.42 4.74
CA LYS A 73 5.15 -8.98 3.52
C LYS A 73 6.61 -9.37 3.75
N ALA A 74 7.37 -8.55 4.49
CA ALA A 74 8.77 -8.83 4.82
C ALA A 74 8.96 -10.04 5.75
N MET A 75 7.93 -10.44 6.51
CA MET A 75 8.00 -11.54 7.51
C MET A 75 7.23 -12.81 7.11
N LEU A 76 6.43 -12.80 6.04
CA LEU A 76 5.50 -13.89 5.70
C LEU A 76 6.19 -15.11 5.03
N GLY A 77 7.40 -14.95 4.47
CA GLY A 77 8.09 -15.95 3.65
C GLY A 77 8.90 -17.00 4.42
N GLY A 78 9.63 -17.85 3.68
CA GLY A 78 10.57 -18.86 4.22
C GLY A 78 11.87 -18.26 4.82
N GLY A 79 11.74 -17.10 5.46
CA GLY A 79 12.80 -16.22 5.93
C GLY A 79 12.25 -14.79 6.08
N THR A 80 13.11 -13.86 6.48
CA THR A 80 12.76 -12.45 6.67
C THR A 80 13.50 -11.59 5.66
N ASP A 81 12.82 -10.65 5.01
CA ASP A 81 13.49 -9.53 4.33
C ASP A 81 13.96 -8.52 5.39
N ASP A 82 15.11 -8.84 6.00
CA ASP A 82 15.71 -8.04 7.07
C ASP A 82 15.96 -6.60 6.62
N GLY A 83 16.31 -6.38 5.34
CA GLY A 83 16.57 -5.06 4.80
C GLY A 83 15.33 -4.16 4.84
N THR A 84 14.18 -4.69 4.43
CA THR A 84 12.90 -3.96 4.50
C THR A 84 12.42 -3.80 5.94
N LEU A 85 12.50 -4.87 6.75
CA LEU A 85 12.11 -4.83 8.15
C LEU A 85 12.90 -3.76 8.93
N ILE A 86 14.23 -3.83 8.91
CA ILE A 86 15.11 -2.89 9.62
C ILE A 86 14.87 -1.47 9.13
N ARG A 87 14.78 -1.26 7.81
CA ARG A 87 14.56 0.08 7.24
C ARG A 87 13.27 0.71 7.74
N ILE A 88 12.16 -0.03 7.76
CA ILE A 88 10.87 0.50 8.22
C ILE A 88 10.92 0.76 9.74
N ILE A 89 11.41 -0.19 10.54
CA ILE A 89 11.48 -0.03 12.00
C ILE A 89 12.33 1.19 12.38
N VAL A 90 13.50 1.35 11.77
CA VAL A 90 14.43 2.45 12.07
C VAL A 90 13.89 3.79 11.55
N SER A 91 13.40 3.85 10.31
CA SER A 91 12.97 5.13 9.73
C SER A 91 11.64 5.64 10.27
N ARG A 92 10.80 4.78 10.86
CA ARG A 92 9.47 5.15 11.36
C ARG A 92 9.38 5.23 12.88
N SER A 93 10.41 4.78 13.61
CA SER A 93 10.44 4.70 15.08
C SER A 93 9.97 5.98 15.78
N GLU A 94 10.43 7.13 15.30
CA GLU A 94 10.17 8.46 15.88
C GLU A 94 9.10 9.26 15.13
N ILE A 95 8.47 8.67 14.10
CA ILE A 95 7.47 9.37 13.27
C ILE A 95 6.07 8.86 13.59
N ASP A 96 5.81 7.57 13.35
CA ASP A 96 4.47 7.00 13.44
C ASP A 96 4.48 5.48 13.72
N LEU A 97 5.59 4.90 14.19
CA LEU A 97 5.67 3.48 14.50
C LEU A 97 4.57 3.02 15.48
N GLY A 98 4.16 3.88 16.42
CA GLY A 98 3.02 3.59 17.29
C GLY A 98 1.72 3.32 16.51
N ASN A 99 1.42 4.14 15.50
CA ASN A 99 0.26 3.97 14.63
C ASN A 99 0.41 2.75 13.73
N ILE A 100 1.62 2.50 13.21
CA ILE A 100 1.93 1.31 12.40
C ILE A 100 1.66 0.03 13.19
N LYS A 101 2.05 -0.02 14.47
CA LYS A 101 1.83 -1.18 15.35
C LYS A 101 0.34 -1.46 15.56
N GLN A 102 -0.44 -0.41 15.85
CA GLN A 102 -1.89 -0.53 16.01
C GLN A 102 -2.55 -1.05 14.73
N GLU A 103 -2.14 -0.51 13.58
CA GLU A 103 -2.71 -0.91 12.30
C GLU A 103 -2.28 -2.31 11.87
N TYR A 104 -1.06 -2.73 12.21
CA TYR A 104 -0.59 -4.10 12.03
C TYR A 104 -1.45 -5.08 12.83
N GLU A 105 -1.68 -4.79 14.12
CA GLU A 105 -2.52 -5.64 14.97
C GLU A 105 -3.96 -5.69 14.46
N ARG A 106 -4.51 -4.56 14.02
CA ARG A 106 -5.85 -4.49 13.41
C ARG A 106 -5.99 -5.30 12.12
N LEU A 107 -4.93 -5.39 11.32
CA LEU A 107 -4.95 -6.08 10.02
C LEU A 107 -4.68 -7.58 10.12
N TYR A 108 -3.88 -8.01 11.11
CA TYR A 108 -3.35 -9.37 11.17
C TYR A 108 -3.65 -10.11 12.48
N ASP A 109 -4.42 -9.50 13.39
CA ASP A 109 -4.80 -10.06 14.69
C ASP A 109 -3.59 -10.56 15.52
N ARG A 110 -2.43 -9.92 15.33
CA ARG A 110 -1.17 -10.23 16.00
C ARG A 110 -0.36 -8.95 16.17
N THR A 111 0.25 -8.75 17.34
CA THR A 111 1.11 -7.57 17.55
C THR A 111 2.36 -7.63 16.67
N LEU A 112 2.85 -6.46 16.24
CA LEU A 112 4.09 -6.38 15.47
C LEU A 112 5.27 -6.97 16.25
N GLU A 113 5.36 -6.72 17.55
CA GLU A 113 6.43 -7.28 18.40
C GLU A 113 6.38 -8.81 18.46
N SER A 114 5.18 -9.41 18.47
CA SER A 114 5.04 -10.85 18.41
C SER A 114 5.48 -11.39 17.04
N ALA A 115 5.19 -10.67 15.96
CA ALA A 115 5.56 -11.09 14.61
C ALA A 115 7.08 -11.05 14.35
N VAL A 116 7.79 -10.12 14.98
CA VAL A 116 9.26 -9.97 14.85
C VAL A 116 10.03 -10.99 15.71
N ARG A 117 9.41 -11.55 16.74
CA ARG A 117 10.01 -12.58 17.63
C ARG A 117 9.88 -13.98 17.05
#